data_AF-A0A9D6DCX3-F1
#
_entry.id   AF-A0A9D6DCX3-F1
#
_cell.length_a   1.000
_cell.length_b   1.000
_cell.length_c   1.000
_cell.angle_alpha   90.00
_cell.angle_beta   90.00
_cell.angle_gamma   90.00
#
_symmetry.space_group_name_H-M   'P 1'
#
loop_
_entity.id
_entity.type
_entity.pdbx_description
1 polymer ?
#
loop_
_entity_poly.entity_id
_entity_poly.type
_entity_poly.pdbx_seq_one_letter_code
_entity_poly.pdbx_strand_id
1 'polypeptide(L)'
;MATDSPGYVTDVVYTDNYYEQLSPLALNYLAALNGHPPVDPGSFDYCELGCGLGLSLLVHAATHPGGRFVGVDLNPEHIARAQARADAAGITNLRLLAEPFGDELTASGLPDFDFIVLHGVYSYLPENVRLSVHRFIDARLKPGGQVLISYNAMPGWAGRRPLRDIMRRFAVPLAQNSLERAQLGLSYLRLMLDARAPFFALNPELEKYAESLFQLDLHYIAHEFFHEQHNAYAVDQVAGDMGGMGLAFAGTLPLWQNHVEADIPANLTGLFTADTGRIAREAHKDFIYNTVFRTDLYVRPAPRVLAAHDRCSALWNTPFCSVTEPDAVQLTVQRGALQLPLNTRESRIILSLLQDAPRTPAQLHAHPGLQAMPPTALVDAICWWVLSGQARPATTIATDAGNETVAHLNRTLLADAMHDQNATTAWLGSPRFGCAFEFDKTQALALCALSGSGDTPSETALWELMQACGLSFEEGDGTLGPAEVAQLALDLHDELEANGALERARKLGVVA
;
A
#
# COMPACT_ATOMS: atom_id res chain seq x y z
N MET A 1 16.79 -27.25 1.36
CA MET A 1 17.15 -27.15 2.79
C MET A 1 16.24 -26.09 3.36
N ALA A 2 15.55 -26.34 4.49
CA ALA A 2 14.80 -25.28 5.16
C ALA A 2 15.79 -24.15 5.46
N THR A 3 15.54 -22.96 4.93
CA THR A 3 16.29 -21.74 5.21
C THR A 3 15.93 -21.30 6.62
N ASP A 4 16.49 -22.00 7.59
CA ASP A 4 16.29 -21.72 9.01
C ASP A 4 16.86 -20.32 9.28
N SER A 5 16.00 -19.34 9.54
CA SER A 5 16.36 -18.01 10.01
C SER A 5 16.01 -17.96 11.49
N PRO A 6 16.93 -18.37 12.38
CA PRO A 6 16.64 -18.50 13.80
C PRO A 6 16.15 -17.15 14.34
N GLY A 7 14.96 -17.14 14.93
CA GLY A 7 14.40 -15.95 15.56
C GLY A 7 13.43 -15.12 14.72
N TYR A 8 13.25 -15.40 13.43
CA TYR A 8 12.15 -14.82 12.64
C TYR A 8 10.91 -15.72 12.73
N VAL A 9 9.71 -15.14 12.88
CA VAL A 9 8.45 -15.89 12.89
C VAL A 9 8.14 -16.29 11.44
N THR A 10 8.29 -17.58 11.14
CA THR A 10 7.99 -18.19 9.84
C THR A 10 6.96 -19.31 9.94
N ASP A 11 6.63 -19.74 11.15
CA ASP A 11 5.70 -20.84 11.46
C ASP A 11 4.23 -20.39 11.57
N VAL A 12 3.98 -19.09 11.48
CA VAL A 12 2.65 -18.47 11.45
C VAL A 12 2.54 -17.70 10.13
N VAL A 13 1.42 -17.89 9.43
CA VAL A 13 1.15 -17.17 8.17
C VAL A 13 0.78 -15.72 8.51
N TYR A 14 1.46 -14.76 7.88
CA TYR A 14 1.14 -13.34 8.03
C TYR A 14 -0.17 -13.00 7.31
N THR A 15 -0.85 -11.94 7.74
CA THR A 15 -2.12 -11.52 7.13
C THR A 15 -1.92 -11.06 5.68
N ASP A 16 -2.83 -11.47 4.80
CA ASP A 16 -2.78 -11.20 3.36
C ASP A 16 -3.29 -9.79 3.04
N ASN A 17 -2.48 -8.78 3.33
CA ASN A 17 -2.87 -7.37 3.19
C ASN A 17 -2.44 -6.77 1.85
N TYR A 18 -3.29 -5.87 1.33
CA TYR A 18 -2.97 -5.04 0.18
C TYR A 18 -2.44 -3.67 0.62
N TYR A 19 -1.32 -3.25 0.04
CA TYR A 19 -0.67 -1.97 0.31
C TYR A 19 -0.56 -1.14 -0.97
N GLU A 20 -1.55 -0.28 -1.21
CA GLU A 20 -1.60 0.59 -2.40
C GLU A 20 -0.36 1.46 -2.57
N GLN A 21 0.31 1.82 -1.47
CA GLN A 21 1.41 2.76 -1.50
C GLN A 21 2.71 2.15 -2.08
N LEU A 22 2.75 0.83 -2.27
CA LEU A 22 3.84 0.15 -2.95
C LEU A 22 3.70 0.21 -4.48
N SER A 23 2.57 0.73 -5.00
CA SER A 23 2.34 0.86 -6.44
C SER A 23 3.40 1.79 -7.08
N PRO A 24 3.99 1.41 -8.23
CA PRO A 24 4.91 2.27 -8.98
C PRO A 24 4.37 3.69 -9.24
N LEU A 25 3.06 3.84 -9.50
CA LEU A 25 2.44 5.15 -9.68
C LEU A 25 2.40 5.96 -8.37
N ALA A 26 2.16 5.30 -7.23
CA ALA A 26 2.16 5.94 -5.92
C ALA A 26 3.58 6.40 -5.52
N LEU A 27 4.60 5.55 -5.75
CA LEU A 27 6.01 5.86 -5.50
C LEU A 27 6.46 7.06 -6.36
N ASN A 28 6.19 7.00 -7.66
CA ASN A 28 6.48 8.11 -8.59
C ASN A 28 5.79 9.40 -8.18
N TYR A 29 4.53 9.34 -7.75
CA TYR A 29 3.84 10.53 -7.29
C TYR A 29 4.47 11.12 -6.03
N LEU A 30 4.83 10.30 -5.04
CA LEU A 30 5.49 10.77 -3.82
C LEU A 30 6.85 11.42 -4.12
N ALA A 31 7.64 10.83 -5.02
CA ALA A 31 8.89 11.39 -5.51
C ALA A 31 8.65 12.76 -6.19
N ALA A 32 7.73 12.79 -7.16
CA ALA A 32 7.45 13.98 -7.97
C ALA A 32 6.77 15.10 -7.18
N LEU A 33 5.93 14.78 -6.19
CA LEU A 33 5.37 15.73 -5.22
C LEU A 33 6.47 16.51 -4.49
N ASN A 34 7.60 15.88 -4.23
CA ASN A 34 8.75 16.50 -3.59
C ASN A 34 9.79 17.04 -4.59
N GLY A 35 9.52 16.99 -5.90
CA GLY A 35 10.36 17.55 -6.95
C GLY A 35 11.36 16.61 -7.58
N HIS A 36 11.31 15.31 -7.26
CA HIS A 36 12.17 14.32 -7.87
C HIS A 36 11.55 13.80 -9.18
N PRO A 37 12.32 13.64 -10.27
CA PRO A 37 11.79 13.09 -11.51
C PRO A 37 11.20 11.69 -11.29
N PRO A 38 10.01 11.39 -11.85
CA PRO A 38 9.44 10.05 -11.80
C PRO A 38 10.24 9.09 -12.69
N VAL A 39 10.23 7.81 -12.34
CA VAL A 39 10.62 6.71 -13.23
C VAL A 39 9.57 6.55 -14.33
N ASP A 40 9.97 6.14 -15.53
CA ASP A 40 9.03 5.87 -16.62
C ASP A 40 8.04 4.76 -16.24
N PRO A 41 6.72 5.04 -16.16
CA PRO A 41 5.72 4.03 -15.81
C PRO A 41 5.46 3.01 -16.94
N GLY A 42 5.96 3.26 -18.17
CA GLY A 42 5.76 2.36 -19.31
C GLY A 42 6.70 1.16 -19.35
N SER A 43 7.91 1.28 -18.77
CA SER A 43 8.82 0.14 -18.62
C SER A 43 9.82 0.38 -17.50
N PHE A 44 9.79 -0.50 -16.50
CA PHE A 44 10.63 -0.41 -15.31
C PHE A 44 10.91 -1.80 -14.74
N ASP A 45 11.96 -1.91 -13.92
CA ASP A 45 12.27 -3.08 -13.11
C ASP A 45 11.95 -2.77 -11.64
N TYR A 46 11.18 -3.63 -10.99
CA TYR A 46 10.70 -3.46 -9.62
C TYR A 46 11.08 -4.68 -8.77
N CYS A 47 11.58 -4.44 -7.56
CA CYS A 47 11.88 -5.46 -6.56
C CYS A 47 11.14 -5.19 -5.27
N GLU A 48 10.46 -6.21 -4.73
CA GLU A 48 9.86 -6.20 -3.40
C GLU A 48 10.53 -7.26 -2.53
N LEU A 49 11.26 -6.78 -1.52
CA LEU A 49 11.93 -7.62 -0.54
C LEU A 49 11.00 -7.79 0.66
N GLY A 50 10.63 -9.04 0.94
CA GLY A 50 9.64 -9.42 1.93
C GLY A 50 8.22 -9.38 1.36
N CYS A 51 8.03 -9.92 0.16
CA CYS A 51 6.74 -9.83 -0.54
C CYS A 51 5.62 -10.67 0.09
N GLY A 52 5.92 -11.54 1.07
CA GLY A 52 4.95 -12.39 1.73
C GLY A 52 4.11 -13.20 0.73
N LEU A 53 2.79 -13.23 0.95
CA LEU A 53 1.81 -13.87 0.06
C LEU A 53 1.63 -13.16 -1.30
N GLY A 54 2.32 -12.05 -1.52
CA GLY A 54 2.48 -11.40 -2.82
C GLY A 54 1.26 -10.59 -3.29
N LEU A 55 0.23 -10.36 -2.48
CA LEU A 55 -1.01 -9.70 -2.92
C LEU A 55 -0.74 -8.33 -3.59
N SER A 56 0.02 -7.46 -2.93
CA SER A 56 0.40 -6.15 -3.52
C SER A 56 1.20 -6.32 -4.81
N LEU A 57 2.17 -7.23 -4.80
CA LEU A 57 3.03 -7.51 -5.95
C LEU A 57 2.25 -8.05 -7.16
N LEU A 58 1.30 -8.95 -6.94
CA LEU A 58 0.42 -9.52 -7.98
C LEU A 58 -0.46 -8.44 -8.61
N VAL A 59 -1.10 -7.60 -7.78
CA VAL A 59 -1.91 -6.46 -8.24
C VAL A 59 -1.06 -5.50 -9.06
N HIS A 60 0.12 -5.13 -8.57
CA HIS A 60 0.99 -4.19 -9.27
C HIS A 60 1.55 -4.78 -10.57
N ALA A 61 1.90 -6.07 -10.60
CA ALA A 61 2.34 -6.76 -11.81
C ALA A 61 1.24 -6.83 -12.88
N ALA A 62 0.02 -7.22 -12.50
CA ALA A 62 -1.12 -7.30 -13.43
C ALA A 62 -1.52 -5.93 -13.97
N THR A 63 -1.53 -4.89 -13.13
CA THR A 63 -1.93 -3.53 -13.53
C THR A 63 -0.83 -2.74 -14.25
N HIS A 64 0.41 -3.26 -14.32
CA HIS A 64 1.53 -2.66 -15.05
C HIS A 64 2.19 -3.67 -16.01
N PRO A 65 1.55 -4.01 -17.14
CA PRO A 65 2.06 -5.04 -18.05
C PRO A 65 3.43 -4.73 -18.67
N GLY A 66 3.85 -3.45 -18.68
CA GLY A 66 5.17 -3.02 -19.16
C GLY A 66 6.30 -3.12 -18.11
N GLY A 67 5.95 -3.28 -16.83
CA GLY A 67 6.90 -3.43 -15.73
C GLY A 67 7.36 -4.89 -15.57
N ARG A 68 8.56 -5.10 -15.06
CA ARG A 68 9.10 -6.42 -14.69
C ARG A 68 9.30 -6.47 -13.18
N PHE A 69 8.69 -7.46 -12.55
CA PHE A 69 8.58 -7.55 -11.10
C PHE A 69 9.38 -8.72 -10.55
N VAL A 70 10.07 -8.50 -9.45
CA VAL A 70 10.76 -9.53 -8.66
C VAL A 70 10.27 -9.45 -7.22
N GLY A 71 9.66 -10.52 -6.73
CA GLY A 71 9.33 -10.69 -5.32
C GLY A 71 10.30 -11.63 -4.65
N VAL A 72 10.79 -11.26 -3.47
CA VAL A 72 11.68 -12.11 -2.67
C VAL A 72 11.06 -12.29 -1.29
N ASP A 73 10.91 -13.53 -0.84
CA ASP A 73 10.49 -13.85 0.53
C ASP A 73 11.26 -15.06 1.05
N LEU A 74 11.50 -15.11 2.35
CA LEU A 74 12.17 -16.24 2.99
C LEU A 74 11.29 -17.51 2.98
N ASN A 75 9.97 -17.36 3.03
CA ASN A 75 9.05 -18.46 3.21
C ASN A 75 8.67 -19.11 1.86
N PRO A 76 9.08 -20.36 1.59
CA PRO A 76 8.76 -21.04 0.34
C PRO A 76 7.26 -21.29 0.15
N GLU A 77 6.48 -21.42 1.23
CA GLU A 77 5.03 -21.59 1.13
C GLU A 77 4.34 -20.31 0.65
N HIS A 78 4.80 -19.15 1.14
CA HIS A 78 4.31 -17.86 0.66
C HIS A 78 4.55 -17.70 -0.84
N ILE A 79 5.77 -18.01 -1.28
CA ILE A 79 6.17 -17.95 -2.69
C ILE A 79 5.38 -18.94 -3.55
N ALA A 80 5.16 -20.17 -3.08
CA ALA A 80 4.37 -21.15 -3.80
C ALA A 80 2.91 -20.70 -4.00
N ARG A 81 2.30 -20.10 -2.96
CA ARG A 81 0.93 -19.56 -3.03
C ARG A 81 0.85 -18.35 -3.97
N ALA A 82 1.82 -17.43 -3.87
CA ALA A 82 1.90 -16.28 -4.77
C ALA A 82 2.09 -16.73 -6.24
N GLN A 83 2.91 -17.76 -6.49
CA GLN A 83 3.12 -18.31 -7.83
C GLN A 83 1.84 -18.96 -8.37
N ALA A 84 1.12 -19.73 -7.55
CA ALA A 84 -0.16 -20.32 -7.96
C ALA A 84 -1.19 -19.25 -8.37
N ARG A 85 -1.25 -18.13 -7.63
CA ARG A 85 -2.09 -16.97 -7.98
C ARG A 85 -1.62 -16.31 -9.27
N ALA A 86 -0.32 -16.12 -9.46
CA ALA A 86 0.24 -15.55 -10.68
C ALA A 86 -0.09 -16.40 -11.91
N ASP A 87 0.07 -17.72 -11.79
CA ASP A 87 -0.23 -18.68 -12.86
C ASP A 87 -1.73 -18.69 -13.19
N ALA A 88 -2.60 -18.70 -12.18
CA ALA A 88 -4.06 -18.64 -12.36
C ALA A 88 -4.53 -17.33 -13.01
N ALA A 89 -3.87 -16.21 -12.70
CA ALA A 89 -4.16 -14.91 -13.27
C ALA A 89 -3.49 -14.65 -14.64
N GLY A 90 -2.59 -15.53 -15.08
CA GLY A 90 -1.82 -15.36 -16.31
C GLY A 90 -0.78 -14.22 -16.25
N ILE A 91 -0.23 -13.93 -15.06
CA ILE A 91 0.79 -12.90 -14.87
C ILE A 91 2.14 -13.44 -15.34
N THR A 92 2.71 -12.83 -16.38
CA THR A 92 3.96 -13.32 -17.02
C THR A 92 5.17 -12.43 -16.76
N ASN A 93 4.97 -11.24 -16.22
CA ASN A 93 5.99 -10.24 -15.94
C ASN A 93 6.48 -10.27 -14.48
N LEU A 94 6.26 -11.37 -13.77
CA LEU A 94 6.59 -11.54 -12.36
C LEU A 94 7.52 -12.74 -12.16
N ARG A 95 8.59 -12.55 -11.39
CA ARG A 95 9.48 -13.61 -10.90
C ARG A 95 9.44 -13.63 -9.37
N LEU A 96 9.18 -14.80 -8.78
CA LEU A 96 9.14 -14.98 -7.33
C LEU A 96 10.31 -15.85 -6.86
N LEU A 97 10.95 -15.45 -5.76
CA LEU A 97 12.14 -16.09 -5.21
C LEU A 97 11.94 -16.42 -3.72
N ALA A 98 12.09 -17.70 -3.38
CA ALA A 98 12.11 -18.19 -2.00
C ALA A 98 13.55 -18.16 -1.46
N GLU A 99 14.04 -16.98 -1.11
CA GLU A 99 15.43 -16.73 -0.73
C GLU A 99 15.55 -15.77 0.48
N PRO A 100 16.52 -16.00 1.39
CA PRO A 100 16.85 -15.03 2.44
C PRO A 100 17.53 -13.77 1.86
N PHE A 101 17.52 -12.67 2.60
CA PHE A 101 18.19 -11.41 2.21
C PHE A 101 19.71 -11.44 2.47
N GLY A 102 20.40 -12.44 1.91
CA GLY A 102 21.85 -12.62 2.01
C GLY A 102 22.64 -11.95 0.88
N ASP A 103 23.97 -12.01 0.97
CA ASP A 103 24.86 -11.54 -0.10
C ASP A 103 24.70 -12.35 -1.39
N GLU A 104 24.25 -13.60 -1.26
CA GLU A 104 23.93 -14.48 -2.38
C GLU A 104 22.83 -13.89 -3.26
N LEU A 105 21.82 -13.23 -2.66
CA LEU A 105 20.78 -12.54 -3.42
C LEU A 105 21.37 -11.42 -4.27
N THR A 106 22.33 -10.68 -3.74
CA THR A 106 23.06 -9.65 -4.52
C THR A 106 23.87 -10.29 -5.66
N ALA A 107 24.46 -11.46 -5.44
CA ALA A 107 25.26 -12.18 -6.42
C ALA A 107 24.45 -12.99 -7.46
N SER A 108 23.14 -13.18 -7.24
CA SER A 108 22.23 -14.06 -8.01
C SER A 108 21.99 -13.70 -9.48
N GLY A 109 22.63 -12.65 -9.99
CA GLY A 109 22.46 -12.18 -11.37
C GLY A 109 21.11 -11.52 -11.66
N LEU A 110 20.38 -11.09 -10.62
CA LEU A 110 19.20 -10.24 -10.77
C LEU A 110 19.52 -8.96 -11.57
N PRO A 111 18.53 -8.37 -12.28
CA PRO A 111 18.72 -7.11 -12.96
C PRO A 111 18.93 -5.97 -11.95
N ASP A 112 19.29 -4.81 -12.46
CA ASP A 112 19.19 -3.59 -11.69
C ASP A 112 17.73 -3.11 -11.69
N PHE A 113 17.31 -2.37 -10.66
CA PHE A 113 15.93 -1.99 -10.39
C PHE A 113 15.74 -0.48 -10.40
N ASP A 114 14.60 -0.04 -10.95
CA ASP A 114 14.11 1.33 -10.82
C ASP A 114 13.39 1.53 -9.48
N PHE A 115 12.80 0.48 -8.93
CA PHE A 115 12.16 0.49 -7.62
C PHE A 115 12.65 -0.68 -6.77
N ILE A 116 13.07 -0.41 -5.54
CA ILE A 116 13.30 -1.44 -4.51
C ILE A 116 12.44 -1.08 -3.31
N VAL A 117 11.50 -1.93 -2.91
CA VAL A 117 10.65 -1.68 -1.75
C VAL A 117 10.86 -2.73 -0.66
N LEU A 118 10.90 -2.25 0.58
CA LEU A 118 10.90 -3.07 1.80
C LEU A 118 9.77 -2.54 2.70
N HIS A 119 8.66 -3.27 2.74
CA HIS A 119 7.55 -2.92 3.61
C HIS A 119 7.40 -3.96 4.73
N GLY A 120 7.40 -3.51 5.99
CA GLY A 120 7.10 -4.37 7.14
C GLY A 120 8.21 -5.33 7.55
N VAL A 121 9.41 -5.23 6.96
CA VAL A 121 10.52 -6.16 7.26
C VAL A 121 11.72 -5.50 7.95
N TYR A 122 12.02 -4.23 7.65
CA TYR A 122 13.30 -3.60 8.03
C TYR A 122 13.58 -3.62 9.55
N SER A 123 12.53 -3.45 10.36
CA SER A 123 12.62 -3.43 11.84
C SER A 123 12.93 -4.78 12.48
N TYR A 124 12.71 -5.87 11.75
CA TYR A 124 12.88 -7.23 12.26
C TYR A 124 14.15 -7.90 11.71
N LEU A 125 14.93 -7.19 10.89
CA LEU A 125 16.18 -7.72 10.34
C LEU A 125 17.29 -7.70 11.40
N PRO A 126 18.00 -8.83 11.59
CA PRO A 126 19.30 -8.83 12.24
C PRO A 126 20.28 -7.87 11.53
N GLU A 127 21.24 -7.31 12.26
CA GLU A 127 22.16 -6.31 11.71
C GLU A 127 22.93 -6.79 10.46
N ASN A 128 23.44 -8.03 10.47
CA ASN A 128 24.13 -8.62 9.33
C ASN A 128 23.23 -8.76 8.08
N VAL A 129 21.95 -9.08 8.27
CA VAL A 129 20.97 -9.17 7.18
C VAL A 129 20.62 -7.77 6.67
N ARG A 130 20.42 -6.80 7.56
CA ARG A 130 20.19 -5.40 7.20
C ARG A 130 21.34 -4.80 6.39
N LEU A 131 22.59 -5.10 6.75
CA LEU A 131 23.75 -4.68 5.97
C LEU A 131 23.82 -5.38 4.60
N SER A 132 23.32 -6.61 4.48
CA SER A 132 23.22 -7.32 3.19
C SER A 132 22.14 -6.70 2.30
N VAL A 133 21.00 -6.30 2.87
CA VAL A 133 19.97 -5.50 2.20
C VAL A 133 20.55 -4.16 1.72
N HIS A 134 21.35 -3.46 2.54
CA HIS A 134 22.02 -2.23 2.12
C HIS A 134 22.94 -2.47 0.92
N ARG A 135 23.77 -3.52 0.95
CA ARG A 135 24.62 -3.88 -0.20
C ARG A 135 23.80 -4.21 -1.45
N PHE A 136 22.67 -4.89 -1.29
CA PHE A 136 21.75 -5.16 -2.40
C PHE A 136 21.21 -3.87 -3.01
N ILE A 137 20.70 -2.95 -2.18
CA ILE A 137 20.21 -1.64 -2.63
C ILE A 137 21.33 -0.86 -3.32
N ASP A 138 22.53 -0.86 -2.77
CA ASP A 138 23.64 -0.11 -3.37
C ASP A 138 24.08 -0.67 -4.72
N ALA A 139 24.15 -2.00 -4.82
CA ALA A 139 24.60 -2.69 -6.02
C ALA A 139 23.55 -2.76 -7.14
N ARG A 140 22.25 -2.79 -6.79
CA ARG A 140 21.16 -3.08 -7.74
C ARG A 140 20.23 -1.92 -8.02
N LEU A 141 20.31 -0.80 -7.31
CA LEU A 141 19.47 0.35 -7.61
C LEU A 141 20.05 1.16 -8.78
N LYS A 142 19.26 1.33 -9.85
CA LYS A 142 19.63 2.15 -11.00
C LYS A 142 19.81 3.63 -10.62
N PRO A 143 20.61 4.41 -11.37
CA PRO A 143 20.53 5.88 -11.33
C PRO A 143 19.10 6.34 -11.65
N GLY A 144 18.54 7.23 -10.82
CA GLY A 144 17.13 7.63 -10.89
C GLY A 144 16.18 6.71 -10.12
N GLY A 145 16.66 5.57 -9.64
CA GLY A 145 15.87 4.58 -8.92
C GLY A 145 15.42 5.07 -7.54
N GLN A 146 14.33 4.48 -7.05
CA GLN A 146 13.65 4.83 -5.82
C GLN A 146 13.65 3.65 -4.85
N VAL A 147 13.79 3.94 -3.56
CA VAL A 147 13.73 2.95 -2.49
C VAL A 147 12.68 3.35 -1.46
N LEU A 148 11.69 2.50 -1.26
CA LEU A 148 10.72 2.68 -0.18
C LEU A 148 11.07 1.76 0.99
N ILE A 149 11.21 2.30 2.19
CA ILE A 149 11.46 1.51 3.40
C ILE A 149 10.44 1.90 4.46
N SER A 150 9.73 0.91 5.01
CA SER A 150 8.92 1.10 6.21
C SER A 150 9.55 0.45 7.45
N TYR A 151 9.40 1.11 8.59
CA TYR A 151 10.03 0.71 9.84
C TYR A 151 9.33 1.27 11.07
N ASN A 152 9.39 0.51 12.16
CA ASN A 152 9.03 0.92 13.51
C ASN A 152 9.94 2.09 13.94
N ALA A 153 9.33 3.16 14.43
CA ALA A 153 9.99 4.44 14.60
C ALA A 153 10.15 4.86 16.06
N MET A 154 11.22 5.60 16.32
CA MET A 154 11.44 6.35 17.56
C MET A 154 10.89 7.78 17.41
N PRO A 155 10.37 8.40 18.50
CA PRO A 155 10.32 7.88 19.87
C PRO A 155 9.12 6.96 20.18
N GLY A 156 8.14 6.82 19.28
CA GLY A 156 6.87 6.15 19.58
C GLY A 156 6.99 4.74 20.12
N TRP A 157 7.94 3.95 19.63
CA TRP A 157 8.18 2.58 20.12
C TRP A 157 8.88 2.50 21.48
N ALA A 158 9.48 3.58 21.97
CA ALA A 158 10.21 3.57 23.24
C ALA A 158 9.32 3.13 24.41
N GLY A 159 8.08 3.62 24.45
CA GLY A 159 7.10 3.26 25.48
C GLY A 159 6.53 1.85 25.33
N ARG A 160 6.50 1.30 24.11
CA ARG A 160 5.92 -0.02 23.81
C ARG A 160 6.88 -1.17 24.09
N ARG A 161 8.19 -0.91 23.99
CA ARG A 161 9.23 -1.93 24.13
C ARG A 161 9.17 -2.73 25.44
N PRO A 162 8.96 -2.13 26.64
CA PRO A 162 8.86 -2.90 27.88
C PRO A 162 7.74 -3.95 27.89
N LEU A 163 6.57 -3.62 27.30
CA LEU A 163 5.45 -4.56 27.19
C LEU A 163 5.79 -5.75 26.29
N ARG A 164 6.40 -5.48 25.12
CA ARG A 164 6.89 -6.53 24.22
C ARG A 164 7.89 -7.44 24.94
N ASP A 165 8.89 -6.85 25.58
CA ASP A 165 10.01 -7.60 26.14
C ASP A 165 9.56 -8.50 27.30
N ILE A 166 8.61 -8.04 28.13
CA ILE A 166 8.10 -8.86 29.23
C ILE A 166 7.17 -9.98 28.74
N MET A 167 6.31 -9.72 27.75
CA MET A 167 5.50 -10.75 27.09
C MET A 167 6.38 -11.87 26.52
N ARG A 168 7.42 -11.49 25.76
CA ARG A 168 8.38 -12.44 25.19
C ARG A 168 9.09 -13.24 26.27
N ARG A 169 9.62 -12.57 27.30
CA ARG A 169 10.37 -13.22 28.37
C ARG A 169 9.55 -14.25 29.11
N PHE A 170 8.25 -14.00 29.29
CA PHE A 170 7.34 -14.95 29.90
C PHE A 170 7.01 -16.12 28.97
N ALA A 171 6.66 -15.84 27.72
CA ALA A 171 6.07 -16.84 26.84
C ALA A 171 7.09 -17.73 26.09
N VAL A 172 8.23 -17.18 25.67
CA VAL A 172 9.23 -17.92 24.87
C VAL A 172 9.72 -19.21 25.54
N PRO A 173 10.02 -19.26 26.86
CA PRO A 173 10.45 -20.50 27.51
C PRO A 173 9.35 -21.55 27.66
N LEU A 174 8.08 -21.17 27.50
CA LEU A 174 6.90 -21.99 27.82
C LEU A 174 6.20 -22.53 26.58
N ALA A 175 6.32 -21.84 25.44
CA ALA A 175 5.62 -22.17 24.20
C ALA A 175 6.49 -22.93 23.20
N GLN A 176 5.84 -23.79 22.42
CA GLN A 176 6.47 -24.59 21.37
C GLN A 176 6.47 -23.90 20.00
N ASN A 177 5.50 -23.02 19.73
CA ASN A 177 5.34 -22.30 18.46
C ASN A 177 4.98 -20.81 18.67
N SER A 178 5.03 -20.01 17.61
CA SER A 178 4.85 -18.55 17.69
C SER A 178 3.43 -18.12 18.07
N LEU A 179 2.40 -18.87 17.70
CA LEU A 179 1.01 -18.57 18.07
C LEU A 179 0.77 -18.80 19.57
N GLU A 180 1.30 -19.90 20.10
CA GLU A 180 1.27 -20.18 21.54
C GLU A 180 2.06 -19.12 22.33
N ARG A 181 3.19 -18.64 21.80
CA ARG A 181 3.93 -17.51 22.40
C ARG A 181 3.06 -16.26 22.49
N ALA A 182 2.35 -15.92 21.43
CA ALA A 182 1.42 -14.79 21.42
C ALA A 182 0.31 -14.95 22.48
N GLN A 183 -0.32 -16.13 22.53
CA GLN A 183 -1.38 -16.43 23.48
C GLN A 183 -0.90 -16.35 24.94
N LEU A 184 0.25 -16.95 25.25
CA LEU A 184 0.84 -16.89 26.59
C LEU A 184 1.29 -15.47 26.97
N GLY A 185 1.82 -14.69 26.01
CA GLY A 185 2.19 -13.30 26.22
C GLY A 185 0.99 -12.43 26.59
N LEU A 186 -0.11 -12.55 25.85
CA LEU A 186 -1.36 -11.85 26.17
C LEU A 186 -1.93 -12.32 27.52
N SER A 187 -1.86 -13.62 27.82
CA SER A 187 -2.30 -14.15 29.12
C SER A 187 -1.50 -13.56 30.28
N TYR A 188 -0.19 -13.37 30.10
CA TYR A 188 0.66 -12.69 31.08
C TYR A 188 0.26 -11.23 31.26
N LEU A 189 0.02 -10.48 30.17
CA LEU A 189 -0.44 -9.10 30.29
C LEU A 189 -1.79 -9.01 31.00
N ARG A 190 -2.72 -9.93 30.72
CA ARG A 190 -4.03 -9.98 31.39
C ARG A 190 -3.85 -10.16 32.89
N LEU A 191 -2.98 -11.09 33.30
CA LEU A 191 -2.65 -11.31 34.70
C LEU A 191 -2.10 -10.04 35.37
N MET A 192 -1.21 -9.30 34.70
CA MET A 192 -0.65 -8.06 35.25
C MET A 192 -1.68 -6.93 35.37
N LEU A 193 -2.59 -6.81 34.40
CA LEU A 193 -3.70 -5.85 34.44
C LEU A 193 -4.67 -6.18 35.57
N ASP A 194 -5.12 -7.43 35.66
CA ASP A 194 -6.08 -7.88 36.69
C ASP A 194 -5.50 -7.76 38.11
N ALA A 195 -4.20 -8.01 38.26
CA ALA A 195 -3.47 -7.83 39.52
C ALA A 195 -3.15 -6.36 39.85
N ARG A 196 -3.50 -5.41 38.97
CA ARG A 196 -3.17 -3.98 39.10
C ARG A 196 -1.69 -3.75 39.38
N ALA A 197 -0.84 -4.37 38.57
CA ALA A 197 0.61 -4.25 38.70
C ALA A 197 1.02 -2.77 38.78
N PRO A 198 1.86 -2.35 39.75
CA PRO A 198 2.22 -0.94 39.93
C PRO A 198 2.81 -0.25 38.70
N PHE A 199 3.36 -1.03 37.76
CA PHE A 199 3.83 -0.54 36.46
C PHE A 199 2.76 0.28 35.71
N PHE A 200 1.51 -0.19 35.67
CA PHE A 200 0.42 0.47 34.93
C PHE A 200 -0.04 1.75 35.62
N ALA A 201 -0.07 1.78 36.96
CA ALA A 201 -0.36 3.00 37.72
C ALA A 201 0.69 4.11 37.47
N LEU A 202 1.94 3.74 37.20
CA LEU A 202 3.00 4.69 36.82
C LEU A 202 3.00 5.05 35.33
N ASN A 203 2.31 4.26 34.49
CA ASN A 203 2.30 4.39 33.04
C ASN A 203 0.88 4.20 32.47
N PRO A 204 -0.08 5.11 32.77
CA PRO A 204 -1.50 4.91 32.46
C PRO A 204 -1.79 4.79 30.96
N GLU A 205 -1.00 5.42 30.09
CA GLU A 205 -1.17 5.26 28.63
C GLU A 205 -0.75 3.87 28.14
N LEU A 206 0.20 3.21 28.82
CA LEU A 206 0.58 1.84 28.51
C LEU A 206 -0.44 0.82 29.02
N GLU A 207 -1.23 1.16 30.04
CA GLU A 207 -2.36 0.35 30.49
C GLU A 207 -3.42 0.28 29.38
N LYS A 208 -3.87 1.44 28.88
CA LYS A 208 -4.82 1.53 27.76
C LYS A 208 -4.31 0.81 26.52
N TYR A 209 -3.02 0.96 26.21
CA TYR A 209 -2.41 0.27 25.08
C TYR A 209 -2.36 -1.26 25.30
N ALA A 210 -2.01 -1.73 26.50
CA ALA A 210 -2.03 -3.16 26.81
C ALA A 210 -3.45 -3.74 26.70
N GLU A 211 -4.48 -3.00 27.12
CA GLU A 211 -5.88 -3.38 26.95
C GLU A 211 -6.28 -3.48 25.47
N SER A 212 -5.77 -2.58 24.62
CA SER A 212 -6.10 -2.62 23.19
C SER A 212 -5.48 -3.82 22.45
N LEU A 213 -4.36 -4.38 22.95
CA LEU A 213 -3.73 -5.57 22.35
C LEU A 213 -4.64 -6.79 22.34
N PHE A 214 -5.61 -6.90 23.25
CA PHE A 214 -6.56 -8.01 23.30
C PHE A 214 -7.62 -7.97 22.19
N GLN A 215 -7.74 -6.87 21.46
CA GLN A 215 -8.67 -6.73 20.33
C GLN A 215 -8.01 -7.05 18.99
N LEU A 216 -6.70 -7.27 18.97
CA LEU A 216 -5.95 -7.53 17.76
C LEU A 216 -5.96 -9.03 17.43
N ASP A 217 -5.84 -9.35 16.14
CA ASP A 217 -5.69 -10.72 15.69
C ASP A 217 -4.42 -11.36 16.27
N LEU A 218 -4.53 -12.63 16.66
CA LEU A 218 -3.44 -13.33 17.34
C LEU A 218 -2.22 -13.57 16.43
N HIS A 219 -2.43 -13.76 15.12
CA HIS A 219 -1.36 -13.86 14.13
C HIS A 219 -0.62 -12.52 14.03
N TYR A 220 -1.35 -11.40 13.99
CA TYR A 220 -0.72 -10.07 14.03
C TYR A 220 0.14 -9.89 15.30
N ILE A 221 -0.37 -10.29 16.48
CA ILE A 221 0.41 -10.22 17.72
C ILE A 221 1.68 -11.09 17.63
N ALA A 222 1.58 -12.29 17.08
CA ALA A 222 2.73 -13.18 16.88
C ALA A 222 3.80 -12.52 16.00
N HIS A 223 3.41 -11.94 14.87
CA HIS A 223 4.37 -11.26 14.00
C HIS A 223 4.92 -9.98 14.64
N GLU A 224 4.08 -9.07 15.13
CA GLU A 224 4.56 -7.78 15.65
C GLU A 224 5.46 -7.92 16.90
N PHE A 225 5.08 -8.78 17.84
CA PHE A 225 5.73 -8.84 19.15
C PHE A 225 6.67 -10.03 19.31
N PHE A 226 6.51 -11.09 18.49
CA PHE A 226 7.20 -12.37 18.70
C PHE A 226 8.38 -12.69 17.75
N HIS A 227 8.82 -11.76 16.91
CA HIS A 227 10.19 -11.80 16.33
C HIS A 227 11.27 -11.61 17.40
N GLU A 228 12.39 -12.34 17.31
CA GLU A 228 13.56 -12.16 18.19
C GLU A 228 14.12 -10.75 18.07
N GLN A 229 14.42 -10.34 16.83
CA GLN A 229 14.87 -9.00 16.53
C GLN A 229 13.67 -8.07 16.37
N HIS A 230 13.76 -6.90 16.99
CA HIS A 230 12.84 -5.78 16.80
C HIS A 230 13.60 -4.51 17.14
N ASN A 231 13.87 -3.71 16.11
CA ASN A 231 14.58 -2.45 16.21
C ASN A 231 13.64 -1.33 15.80
N ALA A 232 13.55 -0.29 16.64
CA ALA A 232 12.92 0.97 16.26
C ALA A 232 14.00 2.00 15.93
N TYR A 233 13.83 2.72 14.83
CA TYR A 233 14.83 3.64 14.32
C TYR A 233 14.36 5.08 14.36
N ALA A 234 15.28 6.01 14.58
CA ALA A 234 15.03 7.42 14.32
C ALA A 234 15.18 7.73 12.83
N VAL A 235 14.47 8.73 12.31
CA VAL A 235 14.50 9.08 10.88
C VAL A 235 15.90 9.45 10.38
N ASP A 236 16.71 10.10 11.20
CA ASP A 236 18.08 10.50 10.87
C ASP A 236 19.03 9.30 10.76
N GLN A 237 18.79 8.22 11.51
CA GLN A 237 19.56 6.98 11.39
C GLN A 237 19.32 6.30 10.04
N VAL A 238 18.05 6.09 9.67
CA VAL A 238 17.72 5.43 8.39
C VAL A 238 18.11 6.32 7.21
N ALA A 239 17.87 7.63 7.31
CA ALA A 239 18.32 8.57 6.28
C ALA A 239 19.84 8.65 6.16
N GLY A 240 20.57 8.51 7.27
CA GLY A 240 22.03 8.42 7.29
C GLY A 240 22.54 7.16 6.59
N ASP A 241 21.95 5.99 6.88
CA ASP A 241 22.27 4.73 6.22
C ASP A 241 22.05 4.81 4.70
N MET A 242 20.88 5.33 4.27
CA MET A 242 20.58 5.54 2.85
C MET A 242 21.50 6.57 2.19
N GLY A 243 21.83 7.66 2.92
CA GLY A 243 22.77 8.68 2.50
C GLY A 243 24.18 8.15 2.26
N GLY A 244 24.63 7.20 3.08
CA GLY A 244 25.93 6.51 2.92
C GLY A 244 26.04 5.75 1.60
N MET A 245 24.91 5.33 1.02
CA MET A 245 24.83 4.69 -0.30
C MET A 245 24.57 5.68 -1.44
N GLY A 246 24.55 6.99 -1.16
CA GLY A 246 24.31 8.04 -2.16
C GLY A 246 22.84 8.30 -2.51
N LEU A 247 21.91 7.81 -1.69
CA LEU A 247 20.49 8.14 -1.81
C LEU A 247 20.14 9.40 -0.99
N ALA A 248 19.07 10.09 -1.38
CA ALA A 248 18.49 11.15 -0.55
C ALA A 248 17.05 10.85 -0.20
N PHE A 249 16.64 11.32 0.98
CA PHE A 249 15.25 11.33 1.41
C PHE A 249 14.39 12.15 0.45
N ALA A 250 13.39 11.51 -0.13
CA ALA A 250 12.51 12.08 -1.14
C ALA A 250 11.10 12.35 -0.62
N GLY A 251 10.64 11.65 0.42
CA GLY A 251 9.32 11.88 0.99
C GLY A 251 8.95 10.85 2.03
N THR A 252 7.81 11.06 2.68
CA THR A 252 7.25 10.14 3.67
C THR A 252 5.78 9.88 3.38
N LEU A 253 5.27 8.74 3.82
CA LEU A 253 3.85 8.46 3.89
C LEU A 253 3.36 8.49 5.34
N PRO A 254 2.10 8.88 5.55
CA PRO A 254 1.09 9.24 4.55
C PRO A 254 1.32 10.60 3.87
N LEU A 255 0.76 10.78 2.66
CA LEU A 255 1.08 11.89 1.75
C LEU A 255 0.99 13.29 2.37
N TRP A 256 0.03 13.52 3.26
CA TRP A 256 -0.16 14.83 3.90
C TRP A 256 1.04 15.26 4.74
N GLN A 257 1.86 14.33 5.23
CA GLN A 257 3.08 14.65 5.98
C GLN A 257 4.12 15.37 5.12
N ASN A 258 4.01 15.39 3.79
CA ASN A 258 4.90 16.18 2.94
C ASN A 258 4.52 17.67 2.87
N HIS A 259 3.37 18.05 3.45
CA HIS A 259 2.87 19.42 3.47
C HIS A 259 2.94 19.99 4.89
N VAL A 260 3.93 20.86 5.16
CA VAL A 260 4.17 21.48 6.48
C VAL A 260 2.90 22.10 7.08
N GLU A 261 2.14 22.84 6.29
CA GLU A 261 0.92 23.54 6.74
C GLU A 261 -0.25 22.60 7.06
N ALA A 262 -0.30 21.44 6.40
CA ALA A 262 -1.33 20.42 6.62
C ALA A 262 -1.01 19.51 7.81
N ASP A 263 0.28 19.33 8.09
CA ASP A 263 0.78 18.32 9.02
C ASP A 263 1.16 18.89 10.39
N ILE A 264 1.40 20.19 10.56
CA ILE A 264 2.04 20.71 11.80
C ILE A 264 1.10 21.63 12.57
N PRO A 265 1.06 21.55 13.93
CA PRO A 265 0.29 22.48 14.74
C PRO A 265 0.74 23.92 14.50
N ALA A 266 -0.22 24.83 14.32
CA ALA A 266 0.05 26.23 13.95
C ALA A 266 1.03 26.93 14.91
N ASN A 267 0.97 26.59 16.21
CA ASN A 267 1.84 27.12 17.26
C ASN A 267 3.29 26.59 17.22
N LEU A 268 3.59 25.57 16.41
CA LEU A 268 4.91 24.96 16.27
C LEU A 268 5.57 25.24 14.91
N THR A 269 4.90 25.97 14.02
CA THR A 269 5.39 26.32 12.68
C THR A 269 6.77 27.00 12.69
N GLY A 270 7.10 27.73 13.76
CA GLY A 270 8.42 28.35 13.94
C GLY A 270 9.60 27.37 14.01
N LEU A 271 9.37 26.08 14.29
CA LEU A 271 10.40 25.03 14.24
C LEU A 271 10.69 24.56 12.81
N PHE A 272 9.84 24.91 11.85
CA PHE A 272 9.83 24.40 10.48
C PHE A 272 10.13 25.50 9.47
N THR A 273 11.24 26.22 9.68
CA THR A 273 11.71 27.24 8.74
C THR A 273 12.34 26.60 7.50
N ALA A 274 12.59 27.41 6.47
CA ALA A 274 13.26 26.96 5.25
C ALA A 274 14.68 26.44 5.53
N ASP A 275 15.37 27.02 6.52
CA ASP A 275 16.75 26.69 6.89
C ASP A 275 16.86 25.38 7.69
N THR A 276 15.78 24.94 8.34
CA THR A 276 15.74 23.63 9.00
C THR A 276 15.79 22.54 7.93
N GLY A 277 16.88 21.78 7.83
CA GLY A 277 17.02 20.69 6.86
C GLY A 277 15.87 19.68 6.93
N ARG A 278 15.55 19.01 5.79
CA ARG A 278 14.37 18.12 5.70
C ARG A 278 14.35 17.05 6.79
N ILE A 279 15.47 16.37 7.03
CA ILE A 279 15.56 15.31 8.06
C ILE A 279 15.31 15.85 9.47
N ALA A 280 15.81 17.05 9.79
CA ALA A 280 15.56 17.67 11.10
C ALA A 280 14.08 18.01 11.29
N ARG A 281 13.40 18.47 10.23
CA ARG A 281 11.94 18.67 10.26
C ARG A 281 11.20 17.35 10.50
N GLU A 282 11.57 16.28 9.80
CA GLU A 282 10.95 14.96 10.03
C GLU A 282 11.19 14.47 11.47
N ALA A 283 12.38 14.66 12.03
CA ALA A 283 12.67 14.29 13.41
C ALA A 283 11.83 15.10 14.43
N HIS A 284 11.57 16.39 14.16
CA HIS A 284 10.64 17.17 14.96
C HIS A 284 9.21 16.63 14.90
N LYS A 285 8.73 16.24 13.70
CA LYS A 285 7.40 15.63 13.56
C LYS A 285 7.30 14.32 14.33
N ASP A 286 8.32 13.47 14.24
CA ASP A 286 8.35 12.19 14.97
C ASP A 286 8.20 12.40 16.47
N PHE A 287 8.87 13.43 17.01
CA PHE A 287 8.74 13.78 18.41
C PHE A 287 7.36 14.39 18.75
N ILE A 288 6.86 15.32 17.93
CA ILE A 288 5.56 16.00 18.15
C ILE A 288 4.41 14.99 18.16
N TYR A 289 4.44 14.02 17.25
CA TYR A 289 3.36 13.04 17.08
C TYR A 289 3.61 11.70 17.77
N ASN A 290 4.74 11.56 18.46
CA ASN A 290 5.17 10.30 19.06
C ASN A 290 5.09 9.15 18.03
N THR A 291 5.63 9.40 16.82
CA THR A 291 5.50 8.51 15.66
C THR A 291 6.01 7.11 15.99
N VAL A 292 5.17 6.10 15.72
CA VAL A 292 5.46 4.67 15.97
C VAL A 292 5.87 3.92 14.70
N PHE A 293 5.57 4.46 13.53
CA PHE A 293 5.86 3.80 12.26
C PHE A 293 6.10 4.83 11.18
N ARG A 294 7.12 4.61 10.35
CA ARG A 294 7.44 5.46 9.19
C ARG A 294 7.42 4.61 7.93
N THR A 295 7.14 5.27 6.81
CA THR A 295 7.29 4.71 5.47
C THR A 295 7.90 5.79 4.60
N ASP A 296 9.20 5.69 4.37
CA ASP A 296 10.01 6.74 3.76
C ASP A 296 10.48 6.31 2.37
N LEU A 297 10.48 7.27 1.45
CA LEU A 297 10.96 7.14 0.09
C LEU A 297 12.32 7.82 -0.04
N TYR A 298 13.24 7.16 -0.72
CA TYR A 298 14.57 7.65 -1.04
C TYR A 298 14.81 7.56 -2.55
N VAL A 299 15.65 8.42 -3.12
CA VAL A 299 16.03 8.33 -4.54
C VAL A 299 17.53 8.47 -4.76
N ARG A 300 18.02 7.89 -5.86
CA ARG A 300 19.42 7.99 -6.31
C ARG A 300 19.54 8.87 -7.56
N PRO A 301 20.57 9.74 -7.69
CA PRO A 301 21.48 10.19 -6.63
C PRO A 301 20.78 11.21 -5.71
N ALA A 302 21.41 11.54 -4.59
CA ALA A 302 21.01 12.69 -3.79
C ALA A 302 20.92 13.96 -4.66
N PRO A 303 19.76 14.63 -4.76
CA PRO A 303 19.60 15.74 -5.68
C PRO A 303 20.27 17.01 -5.15
N ARG A 304 20.44 17.96 -6.05
CA ARG A 304 20.61 19.38 -5.71
C ARG A 304 19.42 19.89 -4.87
N VAL A 305 19.56 21.06 -4.25
CA VAL A 305 18.44 21.75 -3.60
C VAL A 305 17.28 21.87 -4.59
N LEU A 306 16.13 21.28 -4.23
CA LEU A 306 14.92 21.24 -5.04
C LEU A 306 14.08 22.51 -4.80
N ALA A 307 13.48 23.04 -5.86
CA ALA A 307 12.63 24.22 -5.84
C ALA A 307 11.23 23.88 -6.37
N ALA A 308 10.26 24.79 -6.21
CA ALA A 308 8.88 24.57 -6.63
C ALA A 308 8.73 24.24 -8.14
N HIS A 309 9.61 24.76 -8.99
CA HIS A 309 9.60 24.42 -10.41
C HIS A 309 9.98 22.95 -10.68
N ASP A 310 10.75 22.32 -9.79
CA ASP A 310 11.14 20.91 -9.93
C ASP A 310 9.91 20.00 -9.73
N ARG A 311 9.05 20.28 -8.73
CA ARG A 311 7.73 19.61 -8.58
C ARG A 311 6.88 19.78 -9.82
N CYS A 312 6.76 21.02 -10.31
CA CYS A 312 5.96 21.31 -11.49
C CYS A 312 6.48 20.52 -12.71
N SER A 313 7.79 20.48 -12.92
CA SER A 313 8.41 19.74 -14.03
C SER A 313 8.21 18.23 -13.88
N ALA A 314 8.37 17.68 -12.68
CA ALA A 314 8.23 16.25 -12.41
C ALA A 314 6.80 15.75 -12.60
N LEU A 315 5.80 16.58 -12.31
CA LEU A 315 4.38 16.23 -12.43
C LEU A 315 3.74 16.65 -13.76
N TRP A 316 4.40 17.47 -14.58
CA TRP A 316 3.78 18.13 -15.74
C TRP A 316 3.11 17.18 -16.73
N ASN A 317 3.68 15.99 -16.90
CA ASN A 317 3.21 14.94 -17.81
C ASN A 317 2.63 13.73 -17.07
N THR A 318 2.46 13.79 -15.75
CA THR A 318 1.83 12.73 -14.97
C THR A 318 0.32 12.79 -15.15
N PRO A 319 -0.34 11.72 -15.62
CA PRO A 319 -1.80 11.71 -15.71
C PRO A 319 -2.44 11.60 -14.32
N PHE A 320 -3.55 12.29 -14.14
CA PHE A 320 -4.40 12.22 -12.95
C PHE A 320 -5.83 11.92 -13.35
N CYS A 321 -6.58 11.26 -12.48
CA CYS A 321 -8.00 10.99 -12.68
C CYS A 321 -8.75 11.08 -11.33
N SER A 322 -10.02 11.44 -11.37
CA SER A 322 -10.90 11.43 -10.20
C SER A 322 -11.22 9.99 -9.79
N VAL A 323 -11.20 9.73 -8.48
CA VAL A 323 -11.69 8.46 -7.88
C VAL A 323 -13.06 8.61 -7.22
N THR A 324 -13.67 9.79 -7.36
CA THR A 324 -14.95 10.13 -6.75
C THR A 324 -15.98 10.51 -7.81
N GLU A 325 -17.21 10.02 -7.62
CA GLU A 325 -18.36 10.37 -8.47
C GLU A 325 -18.81 11.81 -8.30
N PRO A 326 -19.39 12.45 -9.34
CA PRO A 326 -19.83 13.85 -9.30
C PRO A 326 -20.62 14.24 -8.05
N ASP A 327 -21.57 13.39 -7.64
CA ASP A 327 -22.46 13.69 -6.51
C ASP A 327 -21.83 13.44 -5.15
N ALA A 328 -20.71 12.71 -5.09
CA ALA A 328 -19.96 12.40 -3.87
C ALA A 328 -18.80 13.37 -3.60
N VAL A 329 -18.55 14.34 -4.48
CA VAL A 329 -17.43 15.28 -4.37
C VAL A 329 -17.59 16.21 -3.16
N GLN A 330 -16.53 16.28 -2.35
CA GLN A 330 -16.37 17.21 -1.25
C GLN A 330 -15.53 18.42 -1.66
N LEU A 331 -16.15 19.61 -1.62
CA LEU A 331 -15.50 20.88 -1.96
C LEU A 331 -14.93 21.62 -0.75
N THR A 332 -15.21 21.10 0.45
CA THR A 332 -14.72 21.64 1.72
C THR A 332 -14.03 20.51 2.46
N VAL A 333 -12.70 20.47 2.37
CA VAL A 333 -11.87 19.45 3.02
C VAL A 333 -10.83 20.13 3.88
N GLN A 334 -10.77 19.73 5.15
CA GLN A 334 -9.79 20.22 6.13
C GLN A 334 -8.68 19.17 6.33
N ARG A 335 -7.43 19.61 6.33
CA ARG A 335 -6.24 18.81 6.67
C ARG A 335 -5.39 19.57 7.68
N GLY A 336 -5.41 19.13 8.93
CA GLY A 336 -4.78 19.88 10.03
C GLY A 336 -5.33 21.31 10.10
N ALA A 337 -4.45 22.30 10.03
CA ALA A 337 -4.83 23.72 10.00
C ALA A 337 -5.21 24.23 8.59
N LEU A 338 -4.95 23.46 7.53
CA LEU A 338 -5.16 23.87 6.14
C LEU A 338 -6.57 23.50 5.63
N GLN A 339 -7.32 24.50 5.18
CA GLN A 339 -8.52 24.28 4.35
C GLN A 339 -8.11 24.21 2.88
N LEU A 340 -8.39 23.09 2.21
CA LEU A 340 -7.99 22.89 0.82
C LEU A 340 -8.84 23.77 -0.13
N PRO A 341 -8.23 24.49 -1.10
CA PRO A 341 -8.93 25.41 -2.00
C PRO A 341 -9.62 24.69 -3.17
N LEU A 342 -10.57 23.79 -2.85
CA LEU A 342 -11.24 22.92 -3.83
C LEU A 342 -12.46 23.57 -4.50
N ASN A 343 -12.96 24.69 -3.97
CA ASN A 343 -14.22 25.30 -4.41
C ASN A 343 -14.05 26.44 -5.44
N THR A 344 -12.82 26.78 -5.82
CA THR A 344 -12.52 27.84 -6.80
C THR A 344 -13.04 27.47 -8.18
N ARG A 345 -13.20 28.47 -9.05
CA ARG A 345 -13.67 28.24 -10.43
C ARG A 345 -12.73 27.28 -11.16
N GLU A 346 -11.43 27.50 -11.04
CA GLU A 346 -10.38 26.73 -11.69
C GLU A 346 -10.36 25.29 -11.14
N SER A 347 -10.44 25.11 -9.81
CA SER A 347 -10.46 23.78 -9.19
C SER A 347 -11.67 22.96 -9.66
N ARG A 348 -12.83 23.58 -9.87
CA ARG A 348 -14.03 22.90 -10.42
C ARG A 348 -13.87 22.49 -11.89
N ILE A 349 -13.21 23.33 -12.70
CA ILE A 349 -12.89 22.98 -14.10
C ILE A 349 -11.92 21.79 -14.10
N ILE A 350 -10.87 21.83 -13.28
CA ILE A 350 -9.91 20.73 -13.14
C ILE A 350 -10.65 19.44 -12.77
N LEU A 351 -11.47 19.46 -11.72
CA LEU A 351 -12.23 18.28 -11.31
C LEU A 351 -13.11 17.73 -12.43
N SER A 352 -13.87 18.58 -13.12
CA SER A 352 -14.75 18.15 -14.22
C SER A 352 -13.96 17.44 -15.33
N LEU A 353 -12.77 17.95 -15.68
CA LEU A 353 -11.89 17.32 -16.67
C LEU A 353 -11.26 16.02 -16.16
N LEU A 354 -10.92 15.93 -14.87
CA LEU A 354 -10.40 14.72 -14.24
C LEU A 354 -11.49 13.66 -14.03
N GLN A 355 -12.76 14.04 -14.01
CA GLN A 355 -13.89 13.12 -13.93
C GLN A 355 -14.22 12.46 -15.27
N ASP A 356 -13.90 13.12 -16.39
CA ASP A 356 -14.08 12.61 -17.75
C ASP A 356 -13.07 11.51 -18.07
N ALA A 357 -11.77 11.79 -17.93
CA ALA A 357 -10.70 10.85 -18.27
C ALA A 357 -9.40 11.20 -17.53
N PRO A 358 -8.41 10.27 -17.51
CA PRO A 358 -7.06 10.62 -17.10
C PRO A 358 -6.49 11.79 -17.92
N ARG A 359 -6.03 12.85 -17.26
CA ARG A 359 -5.43 14.04 -17.90
C ARG A 359 -4.12 14.43 -17.23
N THR A 360 -3.15 14.88 -18.02
CA THR A 360 -1.93 15.49 -17.50
C THR A 360 -2.12 16.98 -17.22
N PRO A 361 -1.31 17.60 -16.33
CA PRO A 361 -1.28 19.06 -16.18
C PRO A 361 -1.10 19.80 -17.51
N ALA A 362 -0.23 19.29 -18.41
CA ALA A 362 -0.06 19.83 -19.75
C ALA A 362 -1.38 19.86 -20.56
N GLN A 363 -2.17 18.79 -20.53
CA GLN A 363 -3.45 18.71 -21.23
C GLN A 363 -4.51 19.62 -20.58
N LEU A 364 -4.54 19.70 -19.25
CA LEU A 364 -5.43 20.59 -18.52
C LEU A 364 -5.12 22.06 -18.81
N HIS A 365 -3.83 22.42 -18.90
CA HIS A 365 -3.39 23.80 -19.18
C HIS A 365 -3.87 24.31 -20.55
N ALA A 366 -4.03 23.41 -21.53
CA ALA A 366 -4.57 23.76 -22.84
C ALA A 366 -6.07 24.15 -22.82
N HIS A 367 -6.79 23.88 -21.73
CA HIS A 367 -8.19 24.27 -21.60
C HIS A 367 -8.32 25.81 -21.49
N PRO A 368 -9.24 26.46 -22.23
CA PRO A 368 -9.36 27.94 -22.24
C PRO A 368 -9.61 28.57 -20.86
N GLY A 369 -10.24 27.82 -19.95
CA GLY A 369 -10.48 28.22 -18.57
C GLY A 369 -9.29 28.05 -17.61
N LEU A 370 -8.20 27.40 -18.04
CA LEU A 370 -7.02 27.10 -17.23
C LEU A 370 -5.71 27.65 -17.83
N GLN A 371 -5.68 28.00 -19.12
CA GLN A 371 -4.48 28.51 -19.81
C GLN A 371 -3.83 29.75 -19.16
N ALA A 372 -4.61 30.55 -18.43
CA ALA A 372 -4.12 31.75 -17.73
C ALA A 372 -3.47 31.42 -16.38
N MET A 373 -3.67 30.21 -15.85
CA MET A 373 -3.02 29.79 -14.61
C MET A 373 -1.52 29.57 -14.83
N PRO A 374 -0.67 30.02 -13.90
CA PRO A 374 0.73 29.61 -13.89
C PRO A 374 0.85 28.08 -13.78
N PRO A 375 1.76 27.42 -14.51
CA PRO A 375 1.96 25.97 -14.45
C PRO A 375 2.10 25.41 -13.03
N THR A 376 2.86 26.10 -12.17
CA THR A 376 3.05 25.71 -10.77
C THR A 376 1.75 25.73 -9.97
N ALA A 377 0.91 26.75 -10.18
CA ALA A 377 -0.38 26.87 -9.50
C ALA A 377 -1.39 25.81 -9.98
N LEU A 378 -1.35 25.45 -11.27
CA LEU A 378 -2.16 24.36 -11.81
C LEU A 378 -1.76 23.01 -11.18
N VAL A 379 -0.47 22.72 -11.10
CA VAL A 379 0.03 21.50 -10.44
C VAL A 379 -0.37 21.47 -8.97
N ASP A 380 -0.24 22.59 -8.25
CA ASP A 380 -0.65 22.67 -6.85
C ASP A 380 -2.16 22.41 -6.67
N ALA A 381 -3.00 22.96 -7.56
CA ALA A 381 -4.44 22.70 -7.54
C ALA A 381 -4.78 21.21 -7.75
N ILE A 382 -4.05 20.51 -8.61
CA ILE A 382 -4.21 19.05 -8.81
C ILE A 382 -3.74 18.30 -7.55
N CYS A 383 -2.60 18.68 -6.96
CA CYS A 383 -2.11 18.09 -5.72
C CYS A 383 -3.12 18.26 -4.57
N TRP A 384 -3.90 19.34 -4.52
CA TRP A 384 -4.98 19.49 -3.53
C TRP A 384 -6.11 18.48 -3.72
N TRP A 385 -6.48 18.16 -4.96
CA TRP A 385 -7.44 17.08 -5.22
C TRP A 385 -6.90 15.72 -4.77
N VAL A 386 -5.61 15.45 -4.99
CA VAL A 386 -4.99 14.21 -4.50
C VAL A 386 -4.93 14.17 -2.98
N LEU A 387 -4.52 15.27 -2.34
CA LEU A 387 -4.47 15.39 -0.87
C LEU A 387 -5.85 15.28 -0.21
N SER A 388 -6.90 15.67 -0.93
CA SER A 388 -8.28 15.48 -0.50
C SER A 388 -8.73 14.01 -0.52
N GLY A 389 -8.04 13.15 -1.26
CA GLY A 389 -8.41 11.75 -1.50
C GLY A 389 -9.37 11.53 -2.66
N GLN A 390 -9.66 12.57 -3.45
CA GLN A 390 -10.68 12.54 -4.52
C GLN A 390 -10.09 12.41 -5.93
N ALA A 391 -8.78 12.54 -6.07
CA ALA A 391 -8.06 12.25 -7.32
C ALA A 391 -6.80 11.44 -7.02
N ARG A 392 -6.29 10.74 -8.03
CA ARG A 392 -5.06 9.95 -7.93
C ARG A 392 -4.24 10.05 -9.22
N PRO A 393 -2.92 9.80 -9.16
CA PRO A 393 -2.15 9.47 -10.34
C PRO A 393 -2.81 8.30 -11.08
N ALA A 394 -2.83 8.36 -12.40
CA ALA A 394 -3.47 7.37 -13.25
C ALA A 394 -2.54 7.03 -14.43
N THR A 395 -2.85 5.94 -15.12
CA THR A 395 -2.21 5.58 -16.38
C THR A 395 -3.06 5.96 -17.57
N THR A 396 -2.40 6.32 -18.67
CA THR A 396 -3.02 6.38 -20.02
C THR A 396 -2.67 5.14 -20.85
N ILE A 397 -1.89 4.22 -20.28
CA ILE A 397 -1.38 3.01 -20.93
C ILE A 397 -2.36 1.87 -20.59
N ALA A 398 -3.54 1.88 -21.18
CA ALA A 398 -4.43 0.72 -21.16
C ALA A 398 -4.15 -0.15 -22.39
N THR A 399 -4.02 -1.46 -22.18
CA THR A 399 -3.92 -2.44 -23.27
C THR A 399 -4.96 -3.52 -23.04
N ASP A 400 -5.59 -4.03 -24.11
CA ASP A 400 -6.62 -5.07 -24.01
C ASP A 400 -6.10 -6.31 -23.28
N ALA A 401 -4.85 -6.70 -23.55
CA ALA A 401 -4.19 -7.82 -22.87
C ALA A 401 -3.98 -7.57 -21.36
N GLY A 402 -3.56 -6.36 -20.97
CA GLY A 402 -3.42 -5.99 -19.56
C GLY A 402 -4.76 -5.98 -18.81
N ASN A 403 -5.83 -5.53 -19.47
CA ASN A 403 -7.18 -5.55 -18.92
C ASN A 403 -7.66 -6.99 -18.69
N GLU A 404 -7.33 -7.91 -19.60
CA GLU A 404 -7.67 -9.33 -19.45
C GLU A 404 -6.91 -10.01 -18.30
N THR A 405 -5.61 -9.75 -18.13
CA THR A 405 -4.83 -10.25 -16.98
C THR A 405 -5.41 -9.73 -15.66
N VAL A 406 -5.79 -8.45 -15.59
CA VAL A 406 -6.42 -7.88 -14.39
C VAL A 406 -7.80 -8.50 -14.12
N ALA A 407 -8.59 -8.77 -15.16
CA ALA A 407 -9.87 -9.47 -15.00
C ALA A 407 -9.68 -10.91 -14.45
N HIS A 408 -8.68 -11.64 -14.93
CA HIS A 408 -8.33 -12.95 -14.37
C HIS A 408 -7.87 -12.84 -12.91
N LEU A 409 -6.99 -11.89 -12.59
CA LEU A 409 -6.58 -11.64 -11.20
C LEU A 409 -7.78 -11.33 -10.31
N ASN A 410 -8.69 -10.47 -10.74
CA ASN A 410 -9.88 -10.09 -9.98
C ASN A 410 -10.75 -11.31 -9.65
N ARG A 411 -10.91 -12.25 -10.59
CA ARG A 411 -11.60 -13.52 -10.35
C ARG A 411 -10.86 -14.39 -9.32
N THR A 412 -9.54 -14.47 -9.39
CA THR A 412 -8.72 -15.20 -8.41
C THR A 412 -8.84 -14.60 -7.01
N LEU A 413 -8.74 -13.27 -6.87
CA LEU A 413 -8.85 -12.58 -5.58
C LEU A 413 -10.25 -12.69 -4.99
N LEU A 414 -11.29 -12.63 -5.84
CA LEU A 414 -12.66 -12.88 -5.41
C LEU A 414 -12.83 -14.31 -4.89
N ALA A 415 -12.31 -15.32 -5.60
CA ALA A 415 -12.41 -16.71 -5.17
C ALA A 415 -11.74 -16.90 -3.81
N ASP A 416 -10.54 -16.35 -3.61
CA ASP A 416 -9.85 -16.38 -2.31
C ASP A 416 -10.69 -15.73 -1.21
N ALA A 417 -11.25 -14.54 -1.47
CA ALA A 417 -12.11 -13.86 -0.53
C ALA A 417 -13.34 -14.70 -0.18
N MET A 418 -14.00 -15.34 -1.15
CA MET A 418 -15.19 -16.17 -0.94
C MET A 418 -14.91 -17.41 -0.08
N HIS A 419 -13.72 -18.00 -0.18
CA HIS A 419 -13.33 -19.13 0.67
C HIS A 419 -12.95 -18.72 2.10
N ASP A 420 -12.54 -17.47 2.31
CA ASP A 420 -12.27 -16.95 3.65
C ASP A 420 -13.57 -16.50 4.34
N GLN A 421 -14.01 -17.29 5.34
CA GLN A 421 -15.21 -17.00 6.12
C GLN A 421 -15.13 -15.70 6.93
N ASN A 422 -13.92 -15.18 7.20
CA ASN A 422 -13.73 -13.93 7.95
C ASN A 422 -13.66 -12.70 7.03
N ALA A 423 -13.40 -12.87 5.75
CA ALA A 423 -13.37 -11.76 4.82
C ALA A 423 -14.81 -11.23 4.62
N THR A 424 -14.98 -9.91 4.61
CA THR A 424 -16.24 -9.25 4.22
C THR A 424 -16.12 -8.52 2.89
N THR A 425 -14.90 -8.32 2.42
CA THR A 425 -14.57 -7.55 1.23
C THR A 425 -13.63 -8.34 0.30
N ALA A 426 -13.48 -7.85 -0.92
CA ALA A 426 -12.50 -8.32 -1.89
C ALA A 426 -11.80 -7.13 -2.55
N TRP A 427 -10.52 -7.30 -2.86
CA TRP A 427 -9.72 -6.33 -3.59
C TRP A 427 -9.82 -6.60 -5.10
N LEU A 428 -10.22 -5.59 -5.86
CA LEU A 428 -10.30 -5.65 -7.32
C LEU A 428 -9.29 -4.67 -7.94
N GLY A 429 -8.41 -5.20 -8.78
CA GLY A 429 -7.44 -4.47 -9.56
C GLY A 429 -8.08 -3.48 -10.53
N SER A 430 -7.44 -2.33 -10.65
CA SER A 430 -7.75 -1.23 -11.54
C SER A 430 -6.52 -0.95 -12.41
N PRO A 431 -6.56 -1.31 -13.71
CA PRO A 431 -5.52 -0.92 -14.65
C PRO A 431 -5.38 0.61 -14.71
N ARG A 432 -6.49 1.35 -14.62
CA ARG A 432 -6.53 2.82 -14.69
C ARG A 432 -5.66 3.50 -13.62
N PHE A 433 -5.62 2.96 -12.41
CA PHE A 433 -4.90 3.55 -11.28
C PHE A 433 -3.64 2.76 -10.88
N GLY A 434 -3.32 1.66 -11.55
CA GLY A 434 -2.14 0.84 -11.21
C GLY A 434 -2.22 0.25 -9.79
N CYS A 435 -3.42 0.02 -9.27
CA CYS A 435 -3.67 -0.38 -7.89
C CYS A 435 -4.95 -1.21 -7.79
N ALA A 436 -5.35 -1.61 -6.59
CA ALA A 436 -6.65 -2.24 -6.34
C ALA A 436 -7.56 -1.35 -5.47
N PHE A 437 -8.86 -1.60 -5.54
CA PHE A 437 -9.88 -0.99 -4.72
C PHE A 437 -10.73 -2.06 -4.04
N GLU A 438 -11.16 -1.74 -2.83
CA GLU A 438 -11.98 -2.63 -2.01
C GLU A 438 -13.46 -2.49 -2.37
N PHE A 439 -14.13 -3.65 -2.42
CA PHE A 439 -15.57 -3.80 -2.61
C PHE A 439 -16.11 -4.85 -1.63
N ASP A 440 -17.38 -4.72 -1.26
CA ASP A 440 -18.09 -5.80 -0.57
C ASP A 440 -18.07 -7.08 -1.44
N LYS A 441 -18.06 -8.25 -0.80
CA LYS A 441 -18.01 -9.54 -1.51
C LYS A 441 -19.12 -9.73 -2.54
N THR A 442 -20.34 -9.32 -2.23
CA THR A 442 -21.49 -9.44 -3.14
C THR A 442 -21.33 -8.50 -4.33
N GLN A 443 -20.88 -7.27 -4.08
CA GLN A 443 -20.53 -6.31 -5.13
C GLN A 443 -19.41 -6.86 -6.02
N ALA A 444 -18.35 -7.41 -5.41
CA ALA A 444 -17.21 -7.94 -6.14
C ALA A 444 -17.57 -9.15 -7.00
N LEU A 445 -18.47 -10.03 -6.53
CA LEU A 445 -19.01 -11.14 -7.32
C LEU A 445 -19.69 -10.63 -8.58
N ALA A 446 -20.59 -9.67 -8.44
CA ALA A 446 -21.33 -9.08 -9.54
C ALA A 446 -20.39 -8.35 -10.53
N LEU A 447 -19.43 -7.58 -10.04
CA LEU A 447 -18.44 -6.87 -10.86
C LEU A 447 -17.50 -7.82 -11.63
N CYS A 448 -17.07 -8.91 -11.02
CA CYS A 448 -16.27 -9.93 -11.69
C CYS A 448 -17.09 -10.68 -12.77
N ALA A 449 -18.39 -10.86 -12.57
CA ALA A 449 -19.28 -11.48 -13.57
C ALA A 449 -19.57 -10.55 -14.78
N LEU A 450 -19.45 -9.22 -14.60
CA LEU A 450 -19.51 -8.25 -15.70
C LEU A 450 -18.25 -8.28 -16.58
N SER A 451 -17.12 -8.76 -16.05
CA SER A 451 -15.83 -8.77 -16.74
C SER A 451 -15.83 -9.77 -17.91
N GLY A 452 -16.18 -9.28 -19.10
CA GLY A 452 -16.30 -10.06 -20.34
C GLY A 452 -17.72 -10.19 -20.91
N SER A 453 -18.74 -9.71 -20.19
CA SER A 453 -20.16 -9.90 -20.52
C SER A 453 -20.86 -8.67 -21.12
N GLY A 454 -20.26 -7.48 -21.04
CA GLY A 454 -20.91 -6.20 -21.33
C GLY A 454 -21.54 -5.59 -20.08
N ASP A 455 -22.63 -4.81 -20.24
CA ASP A 455 -23.25 -4.07 -19.14
C ASP A 455 -24.09 -4.93 -18.18
N THR A 456 -24.48 -6.14 -18.60
CA THR A 456 -25.19 -7.11 -17.76
C THR A 456 -24.36 -8.38 -17.59
N PRO A 457 -24.31 -8.99 -16.38
CA PRO A 457 -23.56 -10.21 -16.18
C PRO A 457 -24.20 -11.34 -17.00
N SER A 458 -23.40 -12.08 -17.78
CA SER A 458 -23.92 -13.27 -18.45
C SER A 458 -24.25 -14.33 -17.42
N GLU A 459 -25.40 -14.97 -17.55
CA GLU A 459 -25.80 -16.16 -16.76
C GLU A 459 -24.68 -17.20 -16.71
N THR A 460 -24.04 -17.45 -17.85
CA THR A 460 -22.94 -18.41 -17.98
C THR A 460 -21.70 -17.94 -17.24
N ALA A 461 -21.33 -16.66 -17.38
CA ALA A 461 -20.17 -16.10 -16.70
C ALA A 461 -20.35 -16.08 -15.17
N LEU A 462 -21.54 -15.72 -14.69
CA LEU A 462 -21.87 -15.76 -13.26
C LEU A 462 -21.85 -17.20 -12.74
N TRP A 463 -22.44 -18.15 -13.47
CA TRP A 463 -22.41 -19.56 -13.08
C TRP A 463 -20.99 -20.11 -12.98
N GLU A 464 -20.16 -19.88 -13.99
CA GLU A 464 -18.75 -20.31 -14.00
C GLU A 464 -17.97 -19.69 -12.84
N LEU A 465 -18.19 -18.40 -12.58
CA LEU A 465 -17.54 -17.69 -11.47
C LEU A 465 -17.98 -18.23 -10.11
N MET A 466 -19.27 -18.51 -9.92
CA MET A 466 -19.80 -19.10 -8.69
C MET A 466 -19.23 -20.49 -8.44
N GLN A 467 -19.17 -21.34 -9.47
CA GLN A 467 -18.54 -22.66 -9.38
C GLN A 467 -17.05 -22.54 -9.05
N ALA A 468 -16.32 -21.60 -9.67
CA ALA A 468 -14.91 -21.35 -9.37
C ALA A 468 -14.69 -20.83 -7.94
N CYS A 469 -15.64 -20.08 -7.38
CA CYS A 469 -15.62 -19.61 -6.00
C CYS A 469 -16.10 -20.67 -4.99
N GLY A 470 -16.48 -21.88 -5.43
CA GLY A 470 -17.04 -22.91 -4.56
C GLY A 470 -18.40 -22.54 -3.96
N LEU A 471 -19.10 -21.58 -4.55
CA LEU A 471 -20.41 -21.13 -4.09
C LEU A 471 -21.50 -22.07 -4.63
N SER A 472 -22.19 -22.74 -3.70
CA SER A 472 -23.47 -23.40 -3.95
C SER A 472 -24.54 -22.69 -3.12
N PHE A 473 -25.49 -22.03 -3.77
CA PHE A 473 -26.68 -21.56 -3.07
C PHE A 473 -27.69 -22.71 -3.03
N GLU A 474 -27.96 -23.21 -1.83
CA GLU A 474 -29.09 -24.08 -1.54
C GLU A 474 -30.28 -23.19 -1.17
N GLU A 475 -31.37 -23.26 -1.95
CA GLU A 475 -32.65 -22.66 -1.56
C GLU A 475 -33.61 -23.81 -1.21
N GLY A 476 -33.65 -24.18 0.07
CA GLY A 476 -34.33 -25.40 0.53
C GLY A 476 -33.55 -26.68 0.16
N ASP A 477 -34.24 -27.70 -0.32
CA ASP A 477 -33.72 -29.06 -0.55
C ASP A 477 -32.92 -29.23 -1.86
N GLY A 478 -32.58 -28.15 -2.59
CA GLY A 478 -32.00 -28.23 -3.94
C GLY A 478 -31.06 -27.09 -4.34
N THR A 479 -30.23 -27.37 -5.36
CA THR A 479 -29.24 -26.48 -5.99
C THR A 479 -29.89 -25.53 -7.01
N LEU A 480 -29.42 -24.28 -7.09
CA LEU A 480 -29.88 -23.32 -8.11
C LEU A 480 -29.74 -23.87 -9.54
N GLY A 481 -30.81 -23.75 -10.33
CA GLY A 481 -30.83 -24.01 -11.77
C GLY A 481 -30.51 -22.78 -12.62
N PRO A 482 -30.33 -22.94 -13.95
CA PRO A 482 -29.95 -21.85 -14.85
C PRO A 482 -30.85 -20.62 -14.81
N ALA A 483 -32.17 -20.80 -14.66
CA ALA A 483 -33.13 -19.69 -14.61
C ALA A 483 -33.02 -18.86 -13.31
N GLU A 484 -32.63 -19.48 -12.20
CA GLU A 484 -32.48 -18.79 -10.92
C GLU A 484 -31.15 -18.01 -10.88
N VAL A 485 -30.11 -18.54 -11.53
CA VAL A 485 -28.83 -17.84 -11.76
C VAL A 485 -29.04 -16.60 -12.64
N ALA A 486 -29.92 -16.70 -13.63
CA ALA A 486 -30.32 -15.56 -14.45
C ALA A 486 -31.00 -14.46 -13.65
N GLN A 487 -31.95 -14.83 -12.80
CA GLN A 487 -32.62 -13.87 -11.94
C GLN A 487 -31.63 -13.24 -10.95
N LEU A 488 -30.74 -14.04 -10.34
CA LEU A 488 -29.70 -13.54 -9.45
C LEU A 488 -28.75 -12.56 -10.15
N ALA A 489 -28.37 -12.81 -11.40
CA ALA A 489 -27.54 -11.90 -12.18
C ALA A 489 -28.20 -10.53 -12.39
N LEU A 490 -29.52 -10.54 -12.67
CA LEU A 490 -30.31 -9.32 -12.82
C LEU A 490 -30.46 -8.59 -11.48
N ASP A 491 -30.78 -9.31 -10.40
CA ASP A 491 -30.97 -8.73 -9.07
C ASP A 491 -29.67 -8.07 -8.56
N LEU A 492 -28.52 -8.74 -8.74
CA LEU A 492 -27.21 -8.19 -8.40
C LEU A 492 -26.85 -6.96 -9.24
N HIS A 493 -27.20 -6.96 -10.52
CA HIS A 493 -26.98 -5.81 -11.40
C HIS A 493 -27.83 -4.61 -10.96
N ASP A 494 -29.13 -4.82 -10.74
CA ASP A 494 -30.07 -3.79 -10.28
C ASP A 494 -29.63 -3.23 -8.91
N GLU A 495 -29.10 -4.08 -8.01
CA GLU A 495 -28.54 -3.65 -6.73
C GLU A 495 -27.29 -2.76 -6.92
N LEU A 496 -26.35 -3.17 -7.79
CA LEU A 496 -25.16 -2.37 -8.10
C LEU A 496 -25.50 -1.01 -8.71
N GLU A 497 -26.55 -0.93 -9.54
CA GLU A 497 -27.03 0.33 -10.08
C GLU A 497 -27.70 1.18 -8.99
N ALA A 498 -28.60 0.60 -8.20
CA ALA A 498 -29.35 1.31 -7.17
C ALA A 498 -28.46 1.90 -6.06
N ASN A 499 -27.36 1.23 -5.72
CA ASN A 499 -26.42 1.69 -4.70
C ASN A 499 -25.21 2.48 -5.26
N GLY A 500 -25.13 2.65 -6.59
CA GLY A 500 -24.05 3.38 -7.27
C GLY A 500 -22.70 2.64 -7.34
N ALA A 501 -22.62 1.38 -6.93
CA ALA A 501 -21.38 0.60 -6.97
C ALA A 501 -20.92 0.30 -8.40
N LEU A 502 -21.85 0.16 -9.36
CA LEU A 502 -21.48 -0.01 -10.77
C LEU A 502 -20.82 1.25 -11.35
N GLU A 503 -21.40 2.42 -11.08
CA GLU A 503 -20.82 3.71 -11.49
C GLU A 503 -19.44 3.91 -10.87
N ARG A 504 -19.32 3.63 -9.56
CA ARG A 504 -18.04 3.62 -8.84
C ARG A 504 -17.03 2.68 -9.49
N ALA A 505 -17.41 1.46 -9.83
CA ALA A 505 -16.48 0.49 -10.43
C ALA A 505 -16.01 0.92 -11.83
N ARG A 506 -16.89 1.48 -12.67
CA ARG A 506 -16.53 2.07 -13.97
C ARG A 506 -15.59 3.26 -13.82
N LYS A 507 -15.85 4.13 -12.84
CA LYS A 507 -14.98 5.27 -12.52
C LYS A 507 -13.60 4.83 -12.08
N LEU A 508 -13.55 3.82 -11.22
CA LEU A 508 -12.33 3.21 -10.74
C LEU A 508 -11.65 2.35 -11.83
N GLY A 509 -12.28 2.12 -12.98
CA GLY A 509 -11.73 1.32 -14.07
C GLY A 509 -11.52 -0.15 -13.67
N VAL A 510 -12.35 -0.65 -12.75
CA VAL A 510 -12.39 -2.07 -12.36
C VAL A 510 -13.20 -2.88 -13.38
N VAL A 511 -14.22 -2.25 -13.96
CA VAL A 511 -15.00 -2.74 -15.10
C VAL A 511 -14.95 -1.69 -16.23
N ALA A 512 -15.24 -2.12 -17.46
CA ALA A 512 -15.14 -1.30 -18.66
C ALA A 512 -16.16 -0.16 -18.72
#